data_AF-A0A2A4PR21-F1
#
_entry.id   AF-A0A2A4PR21-F1
#
_cell.length_a   1.000
_cell.length_b   1.000
_cell.length_c   1.000
_cell.angle_alpha   90.00
_cell.angle_beta   90.00
_cell.angle_gamma   90.00
#
_symmetry.space_group_name_H-M   'P 1'
#
loop_
_entity.id
_entity.type
_entity.pdbx_description
1 polymer ?
#
loop_
_entity_poly.entity_id
_entity_poly.type
_entity_poly.pdbx_seq_one_letter_code
_entity_poly.pdbx_strand_id
1 'polypeptide(L)'
;MRTLITAIFLFNVLTSFGQKLTNKISDDICNCINKVKIDTLNSPNAATEFQNCFGKIVYYAGDLKKRNIDIQVPSDLDSVSEIIVTRLMKTCDNYLRLVTFFSRTSPDTTSFKIIDSTTCRIVRNGKFESLNTKETMITIMKENEQTVEYPDKKFYSKSKVTWVNDCEYILTFEKSTNPDIDKFYKKGDETRIKLLEIDGNIITFWMNSKGLEYIGQMKKIE
;
A
#
# COMPACT_ATOMS: atom_id res chain seq x y z
N MET A 1 -15.76 -46.28 1.59
CA MET A 1 -16.77 -45.35 1.03
C MET A 1 -17.45 -44.44 2.08
N ARG A 2 -16.96 -44.36 3.33
CA ARG A 2 -17.46 -43.40 4.36
C ARG A 2 -16.49 -42.27 4.70
N THR A 3 -15.23 -42.36 4.28
CA THR A 3 -14.19 -41.34 4.46
C THR A 3 -14.07 -40.34 3.30
N LEU A 4 -14.76 -40.58 2.17
CA LEU A 4 -14.72 -39.70 1.00
C LEU A 4 -15.79 -38.59 1.02
N ILE A 5 -16.85 -38.76 1.82
CA ILE A 5 -18.00 -37.83 1.87
C ILE A 5 -17.73 -36.65 2.83
N THR A 6 -16.86 -36.83 3.82
CA THR A 6 -16.46 -35.76 4.77
C THR A 6 -15.50 -34.73 4.16
N ALA A 7 -14.76 -35.07 3.09
CA ALA A 7 -13.86 -34.14 2.40
C ALA A 7 -14.60 -33.13 1.50
N ILE A 8 -15.76 -33.52 0.94
CA ILE A 8 -16.56 -32.67 0.05
C ILE A 8 -17.35 -31.61 0.82
N PHE A 9 -17.72 -31.89 2.07
CA PHE A 9 -18.41 -30.90 2.92
C PHE A 9 -17.47 -29.81 3.46
N LEU A 10 -16.17 -30.11 3.67
CA LEU A 10 -15.20 -29.10 4.08
C LEU A 10 -14.82 -28.14 2.94
N PHE A 11 -14.86 -28.59 1.68
CA PHE A 11 -14.65 -27.71 0.52
C PHE A 11 -15.80 -26.71 0.29
N ASN A 12 -17.05 -27.10 0.55
CA ASN A 12 -18.21 -26.21 0.33
C ASN A 12 -18.39 -25.13 1.40
N VAL A 13 -17.88 -25.33 2.61
CA VAL A 13 -17.95 -24.31 3.68
C VAL A 13 -16.87 -23.23 3.48
N LEU A 14 -15.69 -23.62 2.98
CA LEU A 14 -14.62 -22.69 2.62
C LEU A 14 -15.01 -21.81 1.40
N THR A 15 -15.73 -22.35 0.42
CA THR A 15 -16.20 -21.55 -0.74
C THR A 15 -17.28 -20.54 -0.37
N SER A 16 -18.25 -20.90 0.48
CA SER A 16 -19.33 -20.00 0.90
C SER A 16 -18.81 -18.81 1.72
N PHE A 17 -17.91 -19.08 2.67
CA PHE A 17 -17.35 -18.01 3.51
C PHE A 17 -16.38 -17.13 2.72
N GLY A 18 -15.47 -17.74 1.95
CA GLY A 18 -14.54 -17.02 1.08
C GLY A 18 -15.29 -16.11 0.12
N GLN A 19 -16.37 -16.62 -0.49
CA GLN A 19 -17.19 -15.83 -1.40
C GLN A 19 -17.94 -14.70 -0.70
N LYS A 20 -18.50 -14.91 0.50
CA LYS A 20 -19.16 -13.85 1.27
C LYS A 20 -18.19 -12.72 1.65
N LEU A 21 -16.97 -13.09 2.03
CA LEU A 21 -15.93 -12.12 2.35
C LEU A 21 -15.47 -11.37 1.10
N THR A 22 -15.16 -12.08 0.01
CA THR A 22 -14.74 -11.46 -1.25
C THR A 22 -15.81 -10.53 -1.79
N ASN A 23 -17.09 -10.88 -1.65
CA ASN A 23 -18.21 -10.01 -1.98
C ASN A 23 -18.17 -8.74 -1.14
N LYS A 24 -18.05 -8.87 0.19
CA LYS A 24 -17.96 -7.71 1.08
C LYS A 24 -16.77 -6.80 0.76
N ILE A 25 -15.59 -7.37 0.54
CA ILE A 25 -14.38 -6.62 0.17
C ILE A 25 -14.62 -5.87 -1.14
N SER A 26 -15.16 -6.56 -2.15
CA SER A 26 -15.46 -5.96 -3.46
C SER A 26 -16.50 -4.83 -3.35
N ASP A 27 -17.55 -5.03 -2.54
CA ASP A 27 -18.61 -4.04 -2.34
C ASP A 27 -18.05 -2.80 -1.61
N ASP A 28 -17.18 -2.99 -0.61
CA ASP A 28 -16.53 -1.88 0.11
C ASP A 28 -15.54 -1.10 -0.76
N ILE A 29 -14.78 -1.79 -1.59
CA ILE A 29 -13.90 -1.18 -2.58
C ILE A 29 -14.74 -0.41 -3.59
N CYS A 30 -15.81 -1.00 -4.13
CA CYS A 30 -16.66 -0.35 -5.10
C CYS A 30 -17.35 0.90 -4.53
N ASN A 31 -17.87 0.80 -3.30
CA ASN A 31 -18.45 1.94 -2.60
C ASN A 31 -17.44 3.07 -2.35
N CYS A 32 -16.15 2.74 -2.22
CA CYS A 32 -15.08 3.74 -2.16
C CYS A 32 -14.83 4.35 -3.53
N ILE A 33 -14.65 3.52 -4.57
CA ILE A 33 -14.40 3.94 -5.96
C ILE A 33 -15.51 4.89 -6.44
N ASN A 34 -16.77 4.59 -6.14
CA ASN A 34 -17.91 5.42 -6.52
C ASN A 34 -17.94 6.80 -5.86
N LYS A 35 -17.15 7.02 -4.80
CA LYS A 35 -16.99 8.33 -4.15
C LYS A 35 -15.83 9.14 -4.73
N VAL A 36 -14.95 8.51 -5.50
CA VAL A 36 -13.86 9.21 -6.20
C VAL A 36 -14.49 10.09 -7.26
N LYS A 37 -14.29 11.40 -7.17
CA LYS A 37 -14.89 12.35 -8.11
C LYS A 37 -14.17 12.25 -9.46
N ILE A 38 -14.85 11.65 -10.43
CA ILE A 38 -14.31 11.43 -11.77
C ILE A 38 -14.19 12.75 -12.57
N ASP A 39 -14.92 13.79 -12.18
CA ASP A 39 -14.86 15.07 -12.89
C ASP A 39 -13.56 15.84 -12.56
N THR A 40 -12.83 15.36 -11.55
CA THR A 40 -11.50 15.84 -11.16
C THR A 40 -10.39 14.86 -11.55
N LEU A 41 -10.56 14.07 -12.61
CA LEU A 41 -9.56 13.09 -13.06
C LEU A 41 -8.17 13.70 -13.37
N ASN A 42 -8.09 15.01 -13.67
CA ASN A 42 -6.82 15.74 -13.79
C ASN A 42 -6.25 16.23 -12.44
N SER A 43 -6.92 15.94 -11.34
CA SER A 43 -6.46 16.28 -9.99
C SER A 43 -5.42 15.26 -9.54
N PRO A 44 -4.26 15.70 -9.03
CA PRO A 44 -3.25 14.79 -8.46
C PRO A 44 -3.81 13.92 -7.32
N ASN A 45 -4.93 14.33 -6.71
CA ASN A 45 -5.55 13.60 -5.61
C ASN A 45 -6.43 12.42 -6.07
N ALA A 46 -6.91 12.39 -7.32
CA ALA A 46 -7.83 11.36 -7.79
C ALA A 46 -7.15 9.97 -7.86
N ALA A 47 -5.88 9.92 -8.28
CA ALA A 47 -5.08 8.69 -8.29
C ALA A 47 -4.86 8.15 -6.87
N THR A 48 -4.50 9.04 -5.94
CA THR A 48 -4.32 8.71 -4.53
C THR A 48 -5.62 8.23 -3.88
N GLU A 49 -6.75 8.91 -4.13
CA GLU A 49 -8.07 8.50 -3.63
C GLU A 49 -8.48 7.12 -4.16
N PHE A 50 -8.23 6.86 -5.45
CA PHE A 50 -8.48 5.55 -6.06
C PHE A 50 -7.61 4.45 -5.46
N GLN A 51 -6.30 4.68 -5.30
CA GLN A 51 -5.39 3.73 -4.65
C GLN A 51 -5.78 3.46 -3.19
N ASN A 52 -6.21 4.49 -2.46
CA ASN A 52 -6.66 4.38 -1.08
C ASN A 52 -7.89 3.47 -0.91
N CYS A 53 -8.70 3.29 -1.96
CA CYS A 53 -9.81 2.32 -1.92
C CYS A 53 -9.33 0.88 -1.74
N PHE A 54 -8.14 0.54 -2.23
CA PHE A 54 -7.52 -0.78 -2.08
C PHE A 54 -6.76 -0.93 -0.75
N GLY A 55 -6.40 0.16 -0.08
CA GLY A 55 -5.77 0.12 1.26
C GLY A 55 -6.61 -0.63 2.30
N LYS A 56 -7.95 -0.70 2.11
CA LYS A 56 -8.85 -1.51 2.94
C LYS A 56 -8.58 -3.01 2.87
N ILE A 57 -8.01 -3.51 1.77
CA ILE A 57 -7.66 -4.93 1.60
C ILE A 57 -6.65 -5.36 2.67
N VAL A 58 -5.71 -4.48 3.05
CA VAL A 58 -4.71 -4.74 4.11
C VAL A 58 -5.39 -4.94 5.47
N TYR A 59 -6.41 -4.14 5.78
CA TYR A 59 -7.19 -4.31 7.02
C TYR A 59 -7.99 -5.62 7.01
N TYR A 60 -8.56 -6.00 5.85
CA TYR A 60 -9.25 -7.28 5.69
C TYR A 60 -8.30 -8.49 5.84
N ALA A 61 -7.07 -8.40 5.34
CA ALA A 61 -6.04 -9.42 5.55
C ALA A 61 -5.69 -9.59 7.05
N GLY A 62 -5.64 -8.49 7.81
CA GLY A 62 -5.44 -8.52 9.25
C GLY A 62 -6.58 -9.17 10.03
N ASP A 63 -7.83 -8.95 9.61
CA ASP A 63 -9.02 -9.55 10.23
C ASP A 63 -9.23 -11.02 9.84
N LEU A 64 -8.81 -11.41 8.63
CA LEU A 64 -8.77 -12.79 8.17
C LEU A 64 -7.87 -13.66 9.04
N LYS A 65 -6.67 -13.14 9.32
CA LYS A 65 -5.69 -13.81 10.19
C LYS A 65 -6.17 -13.95 11.64
N LYS A 66 -6.93 -12.98 12.16
CA LYS A 66 -7.52 -13.06 13.52
C LYS A 66 -8.57 -14.16 13.65
N ARG A 67 -9.18 -14.60 12.53
CA ARG A 67 -10.28 -15.57 12.51
C ARG A 67 -9.82 -16.99 12.17
N ASN A 68 -8.52 -17.27 12.24
CA ASN A 68 -7.92 -18.57 11.93
C ASN A 68 -8.21 -19.06 10.49
N ILE A 69 -8.44 -18.12 9.57
CA ILE A 69 -8.53 -18.41 8.15
C ILE A 69 -7.12 -18.32 7.60
N ASP A 70 -6.50 -19.48 7.45
CA ASP A 70 -5.16 -19.63 6.91
C ASP A 70 -5.24 -19.43 5.39
N ILE A 71 -5.02 -18.20 4.94
CA ILE A 71 -4.74 -17.92 3.54
C ILE A 71 -3.26 -18.24 3.37
N GLN A 72 -2.87 -19.15 2.49
CA GLN A 72 -1.45 -19.35 2.20
C GLN A 72 -0.98 -18.15 1.35
N VAL A 73 -0.50 -17.14 2.07
CA VAL A 73 -0.37 -15.73 1.66
C VAL A 73 0.58 -15.42 0.47
N PRO A 74 1.35 -16.34 -0.13
CA PRO A 74 1.97 -16.03 -1.43
C PRO A 74 1.12 -16.42 -2.64
N SER A 75 0.52 -17.62 -2.67
CA SER A 75 -0.15 -18.14 -3.88
C SER A 75 -1.64 -17.80 -3.96
N ASP A 76 -2.29 -17.63 -2.81
CA ASP A 76 -3.75 -17.46 -2.77
C ASP A 76 -4.17 -16.01 -2.95
N LEU A 77 -3.28 -15.05 -2.69
CA LEU A 77 -3.55 -13.62 -2.84
C LEU A 77 -3.77 -13.22 -4.30
N ASP A 78 -3.07 -13.85 -5.23
CA ASP A 78 -3.27 -13.66 -6.66
C ASP A 78 -4.69 -14.10 -7.06
N SER A 79 -5.12 -15.28 -6.60
CA SER A 79 -6.48 -15.78 -6.87
C SER A 79 -7.59 -14.93 -6.24
N VAL A 80 -7.38 -14.44 -5.01
CA VAL A 80 -8.35 -13.56 -4.34
C VAL A 80 -8.41 -12.20 -5.03
N SER A 81 -7.25 -11.65 -5.43
CA SER A 81 -7.18 -10.39 -6.16
C SER A 81 -7.89 -10.48 -7.51
N GLU A 82 -7.73 -11.59 -8.24
CA GLU A 82 -8.39 -11.82 -9.52
C GLU A 82 -9.92 -11.89 -9.37
N ILE A 83 -10.42 -12.56 -8.32
CA ILE A 83 -11.86 -12.63 -8.05
C ILE A 83 -12.42 -11.24 -7.69
N ILE A 84 -11.70 -10.48 -6.85
CA ILE A 84 -12.09 -9.11 -6.49
C ILE A 84 -12.12 -8.22 -7.73
N VAL A 85 -11.04 -8.21 -8.52
CA VAL A 85 -10.94 -7.42 -9.76
C VAL A 85 -12.04 -7.81 -10.75
N THR A 86 -12.26 -9.11 -10.97
CA THR A 86 -13.31 -9.60 -11.87
C THR A 86 -14.69 -9.13 -11.43
N ARG A 87 -14.97 -9.13 -10.11
CA ARG A 87 -16.23 -8.62 -9.58
C ARG A 87 -16.33 -7.10 -9.75
N LEU A 88 -15.28 -6.35 -9.42
CA LEU A 88 -15.25 -4.90 -9.60
C LEU A 88 -15.49 -4.51 -11.07
N MET A 89 -14.92 -5.24 -12.04
CA MET A 89 -15.19 -5.02 -13.46
C MET A 89 -16.67 -5.23 -13.83
N LYS A 90 -17.35 -6.19 -13.18
CA LYS A 90 -18.74 -6.54 -13.49
C LYS A 90 -19.76 -5.67 -12.75
N THR A 91 -19.45 -5.26 -11.54
CA THR A 91 -20.45 -4.67 -10.62
C THR A 91 -20.15 -3.24 -10.21
N CYS A 92 -19.01 -2.67 -10.63
CA CYS A 92 -18.60 -1.34 -10.23
C CYS A 92 -18.50 -0.40 -11.43
N ASP A 93 -19.54 0.40 -11.65
CA ASP A 93 -19.69 1.29 -12.81
C ASP A 93 -18.48 2.19 -13.05
N ASN A 94 -17.91 2.72 -11.97
CA ASN A 94 -16.80 3.66 -12.04
C ASN A 94 -15.43 2.98 -12.09
N TYR A 95 -15.33 1.68 -11.79
CA TYR A 95 -14.05 0.98 -11.76
C TYR A 95 -13.42 0.92 -13.14
N LEU A 96 -14.16 0.49 -14.17
CA LEU A 96 -13.62 0.40 -15.52
C LEU A 96 -13.21 1.78 -16.05
N ARG A 97 -13.99 2.83 -15.75
CA ARG A 97 -13.68 4.21 -16.15
C ARG A 97 -12.41 4.72 -15.49
N LEU A 98 -12.23 4.47 -14.19
CA LEU A 98 -11.04 4.87 -13.44
C LEU A 98 -9.81 4.05 -13.85
N VAL A 99 -9.92 2.73 -13.99
CA VAL A 99 -8.82 1.89 -14.49
C VAL A 99 -8.44 2.27 -15.92
N THR A 100 -9.41 2.57 -16.79
CA THR A 100 -9.12 3.02 -18.17
C THR A 100 -8.48 4.40 -18.17
N PHE A 101 -8.95 5.31 -17.32
CA PHE A 101 -8.33 6.61 -17.16
C PHE A 101 -6.90 6.46 -16.67
N PHE A 102 -6.70 5.77 -15.54
CA PHE A 102 -5.39 5.54 -14.96
C PHE A 102 -4.53 4.60 -15.78
N SER A 103 -5.00 3.80 -16.74
CA SER A 103 -4.09 3.08 -17.65
C SER A 103 -3.63 3.97 -18.82
N ARG A 104 -4.44 4.96 -19.19
CA ARG A 104 -4.07 5.99 -20.19
C ARG A 104 -3.23 7.11 -19.59
N THR A 105 -3.41 7.38 -18.30
CA THR A 105 -2.68 8.40 -17.55
C THR A 105 -1.67 7.83 -16.57
N SER A 106 -1.67 6.51 -16.30
CA SER A 106 -0.50 5.80 -15.74
C SER A 106 0.48 5.82 -16.86
N PRO A 107 1.48 6.67 -16.76
CA PRO A 107 2.33 6.83 -17.88
C PRO A 107 3.36 5.72 -17.67
N ASP A 108 3.27 4.71 -18.52
CA ASP A 108 4.44 3.92 -18.96
C ASP A 108 5.59 4.85 -19.43
N THR A 109 5.31 6.16 -19.50
CA THR A 109 6.20 7.27 -19.79
C THR A 109 5.93 8.46 -18.85
N THR A 110 5.76 8.27 -17.52
CA THR A 110 5.97 9.44 -16.64
C THR A 110 7.45 9.64 -16.80
N SER A 111 7.86 10.60 -17.63
CA SER A 111 9.21 11.09 -17.57
C SER A 111 9.29 11.81 -16.23
N PHE A 112 9.39 11.03 -15.14
CA PHE A 112 9.94 11.49 -13.90
C PHE A 112 11.20 12.23 -14.31
N LYS A 113 11.22 13.55 -14.11
CA LYS A 113 12.36 14.36 -14.52
C LYS A 113 13.58 13.68 -13.91
N ILE A 114 14.50 13.27 -14.79
CA ILE A 114 15.71 12.57 -14.39
C ILE A 114 16.32 13.40 -13.26
N ILE A 115 16.25 12.83 -12.06
CA ILE A 115 16.80 13.46 -10.88
C ILE A 115 18.30 13.47 -11.10
N ASP A 116 18.92 14.66 -11.11
CA ASP A 116 20.35 14.71 -10.85
C ASP A 116 20.57 14.00 -9.52
N SER A 117 21.32 12.90 -9.52
CA SER A 117 21.49 12.02 -8.37
C SER A 117 21.96 12.76 -7.13
N THR A 118 22.64 13.90 -7.30
CA THR A 118 23.03 14.77 -6.17
C THR A 118 21.83 15.33 -5.40
N THR A 119 20.70 15.59 -6.07
CA THR A 119 19.48 16.16 -5.48
C THR A 119 18.81 15.17 -4.52
N CYS A 120 18.91 13.87 -4.78
CA CYS A 120 18.35 12.82 -3.92
C CYS A 120 18.95 12.78 -2.51
N ARG A 121 20.18 13.30 -2.34
CA ARG A 121 20.85 13.36 -1.04
C ARG A 121 20.09 14.20 -0.02
N ILE A 122 19.16 15.04 -0.45
CA ILE A 122 18.26 15.79 0.44
C ILE A 122 17.49 14.89 1.40
N VAL A 123 17.21 13.63 1.01
CA VAL A 123 16.46 12.65 1.82
C VAL A 123 17.35 11.94 2.84
N ARG A 124 18.68 11.96 2.68
CA ARG A 124 19.60 11.31 3.63
C ARG A 124 19.52 11.89 5.03
N ASN A 125 19.28 13.21 5.13
CA ASN A 125 19.18 13.90 6.40
C ASN A 125 18.07 14.96 6.33
N GLY A 126 17.07 14.81 7.20
CA GLY A 126 15.97 15.77 7.29
C GLY A 126 14.74 15.21 7.97
N LYS A 127 13.70 16.05 8.05
CA LYS A 127 12.36 15.69 8.51
C LYS A 127 11.36 15.90 7.39
N PHE A 128 10.47 14.94 7.23
CA PHE A 128 9.51 14.88 6.14
C PHE A 128 8.12 14.55 6.66
N GLU A 129 7.12 15.33 6.23
CA GLU A 129 5.71 15.08 6.52
C GLU A 129 5.06 14.31 5.37
N SER A 130 4.31 13.25 5.67
CA SER A 130 3.58 12.50 4.65
C SER A 130 2.37 13.29 4.14
N LEU A 131 2.21 13.43 2.82
CA LEU A 131 1.13 14.22 2.22
C LEU A 131 -0.12 13.40 1.89
N ASN A 132 0.02 12.07 1.74
CA ASN A 132 -1.04 11.20 1.22
C ASN A 132 -1.76 10.38 2.31
N THR A 133 -1.69 10.81 3.57
CA THR A 133 -2.24 10.07 4.71
C THR A 133 -3.21 10.90 5.53
N LYS A 134 -4.25 10.24 6.07
CA LYS A 134 -5.23 10.89 6.98
C LYS A 134 -4.63 11.21 8.35
N GLU A 135 -3.62 10.44 8.75
CA GLU A 135 -2.88 10.65 9.98
C GLU A 135 -1.59 11.38 9.66
N THR A 136 -1.23 12.37 10.47
CA THR A 136 0.06 13.05 10.38
C THR A 136 1.16 12.07 10.73
N MET A 137 2.10 11.87 9.80
CA MET A 137 3.28 11.04 10.00
C MET A 137 4.52 11.84 9.65
N ILE A 138 5.45 11.90 10.60
CA ILE A 138 6.73 12.60 10.44
C ILE A 138 7.83 11.57 10.30
N THR A 139 8.48 11.54 9.15
CA THR A 139 9.65 10.71 8.88
C THR A 139 10.91 11.52 9.14
N ILE A 140 11.75 11.03 10.04
CA ILE A 140 13.05 11.61 10.39
C ILE A 140 14.12 10.70 9.83
N MET A 141 14.92 11.22 8.90
CA MET A 141 16.03 10.52 8.28
C MET A 141 17.35 11.04 8.85
N LYS A 142 18.24 10.10 9.22
CA LYS A 142 19.60 10.37 9.70
C LYS A 142 20.57 9.36 9.09
N GLU A 143 21.03 9.64 7.87
CA GLU A 143 21.93 8.84 7.03
C GLU A 143 21.57 7.34 6.97
N ASN A 144 21.85 6.59 8.03
CA ASN A 144 21.66 5.14 8.15
C ASN A 144 20.48 4.74 9.05
N GLU A 145 19.69 5.70 9.53
CA GLU A 145 18.53 5.46 10.40
C GLU A 145 17.31 6.24 9.93
N GLN A 146 16.15 5.61 10.08
CA GLN A 146 14.85 6.23 9.89
C GLN A 146 14.02 6.05 11.16
N THR A 147 13.39 7.13 11.62
CA THR A 147 12.30 7.08 12.61
C THR A 147 11.04 7.68 12.02
N VAL A 148 9.92 6.96 12.08
CA VAL A 148 8.61 7.50 11.72
C VAL A 148 7.85 7.76 13.01
N GLU A 149 7.42 9.00 13.23
CA GLU A 149 6.64 9.43 14.37
C GLU A 149 5.17 9.62 13.99
N TYR A 150 4.28 9.22 14.89
CA TYR A 150 2.83 9.38 14.80
C TYR A 150 2.39 10.30 15.95
N PRO A 151 2.48 11.63 15.79
CA PRO A 151 2.43 12.58 16.92
C PRO A 151 1.14 12.48 17.73
N ASP A 152 0.00 12.36 17.05
CA ASP A 152 -1.33 12.31 17.67
C ASP A 152 -1.48 11.14 18.64
N LYS A 153 -0.83 10.02 18.33
CA LYS A 153 -0.89 8.78 19.13
C LYS A 153 0.37 8.54 19.98
N LYS A 154 1.37 9.42 19.88
CA LYS A 154 2.68 9.29 20.53
C LYS A 154 3.37 7.95 20.25
N PHE A 155 3.15 7.40 19.06
CA PHE A 155 3.84 6.20 18.60
C PHE A 155 5.03 6.54 17.73
N TYR A 156 5.95 5.58 17.60
CA TYR A 156 7.05 5.66 16.66
C TYR A 156 7.40 4.28 16.09
N SER A 157 8.05 4.28 14.94
CA SER A 157 8.67 3.10 14.33
C SER A 157 10.10 3.43 13.92
N LYS A 158 11.00 2.45 14.03
CA LYS A 158 12.42 2.59 13.67
C LYS A 158 12.83 1.59 12.60
N SER A 159 13.72 2.04 11.73
CA SER A 159 14.30 1.21 10.68
C SER A 159 15.76 1.61 10.44
N LYS A 160 16.59 0.64 10.10
CA LYS A 160 17.91 0.89 9.53
C LYS A 160 17.76 1.23 8.05
N VAL A 161 18.53 2.20 7.57
CA VAL A 161 18.58 2.61 6.17
C VAL A 161 19.86 2.07 5.56
N THR A 162 19.75 1.40 4.41
CA THR A 162 20.89 0.98 3.59
C THR A 162 20.73 1.56 2.20
N TRP A 163 21.60 2.49 1.83
CA TRP A 163 21.57 3.14 0.51
C TRP A 163 22.11 2.18 -0.55
N VAL A 164 21.30 1.96 -1.59
CA VAL A 164 21.70 1.20 -2.79
C VAL A 164 22.44 2.13 -3.76
N ASN A 165 21.92 3.35 -3.91
CA ASN A 165 22.53 4.45 -4.63
C ASN A 165 22.01 5.79 -4.06
N ASP A 166 22.29 6.91 -4.69
CA ASP A 166 21.87 8.22 -4.16
C ASP A 166 20.34 8.41 -4.10
N CYS A 167 19.57 7.72 -4.95
CA CYS A 167 18.11 7.88 -5.08
C CYS A 167 17.32 6.64 -4.65
N GLU A 168 17.98 5.65 -4.04
CA GLU A 168 17.36 4.38 -3.72
C GLU A 168 17.95 3.80 -2.44
N TYR A 169 17.09 3.32 -1.56
CA TYR A 169 17.49 2.74 -0.29
C TYR A 169 16.54 1.63 0.15
N ILE A 170 17.06 0.78 1.04
CA ILE A 170 16.33 -0.29 1.70
C ILE A 170 16.17 0.09 3.16
N LEU A 171 14.93 -0.01 3.64
CA LEU A 171 14.59 0.10 5.05
C LEU A 171 14.48 -1.30 5.64
N THR A 172 15.30 -1.59 6.64
CA THR A 172 15.17 -2.81 7.44
C THR A 172 14.46 -2.47 8.74
N PHE A 173 13.24 -2.99 8.92
CA PHE A 173 12.42 -2.71 10.09
C PHE A 173 13.07 -3.23 11.37
N GLU A 174 13.12 -2.40 12.41
CA GLU A 174 13.71 -2.79 13.70
C GLU A 174 12.65 -3.03 14.78
N LYS A 175 11.77 -2.05 14.99
CA LYS A 175 10.73 -2.08 16.03
C LYS A 175 9.69 -0.98 15.82
N SER A 176 8.53 -1.14 16.44
CA SER A 176 7.50 -0.11 16.54
C SER A 176 6.82 -0.10 17.90
N THR A 177 6.44 1.08 18.39
CA THR A 177 5.48 1.21 19.50
C THR A 177 4.04 1.32 19.02
N ASN A 178 3.82 1.56 17.72
CA ASN A 178 2.52 1.44 17.10
C ASN A 178 2.16 -0.06 16.96
N PRO A 179 1.12 -0.55 17.66
CA PRO A 179 0.79 -1.97 17.71
C PRO A 179 0.33 -2.54 16.36
N ASP A 180 -0.29 -1.72 15.50
CA ASP A 180 -0.72 -2.17 14.18
C ASP A 180 0.48 -2.41 13.26
N ILE A 181 1.48 -1.52 13.34
CA ILE A 181 2.74 -1.64 12.58
C ILE A 181 3.57 -2.81 13.12
N ASP A 182 3.72 -2.94 14.43
CA ASP A 182 4.51 -4.02 15.06
C ASP A 182 3.91 -5.41 14.80
N LYS A 183 2.59 -5.49 14.64
CA LYS A 183 1.91 -6.73 14.24
C LYS A 183 2.13 -7.08 12.77
N PHE A 184 2.23 -6.08 11.90
CA PHE A 184 2.36 -6.26 10.46
C PHE A 184 3.82 -6.49 10.02
N TYR A 185 4.75 -5.76 10.64
CA TYR A 185 6.18 -5.83 10.37
C TYR A 185 6.92 -6.58 11.47
N LYS A 186 7.76 -7.54 11.06
CA LYS A 186 8.69 -8.22 11.94
C LYS A 186 10.07 -7.59 11.79
N LYS A 187 10.85 -7.63 12.87
CA LYS A 187 12.25 -7.21 12.82
C LYS A 187 12.98 -7.93 11.69
N GLY A 188 13.66 -7.17 10.84
CA GLY A 188 14.36 -7.68 9.66
C GLY A 188 13.55 -7.61 8.36
N ASP A 189 12.25 -7.32 8.41
CA ASP A 189 11.47 -7.10 7.19
C ASP A 189 12.04 -5.92 6.39
N GLU A 190 12.10 -6.07 5.07
CA GLU A 190 12.69 -5.08 4.17
C GLU A 190 11.62 -4.36 3.34
N THR A 191 11.80 -3.05 3.20
CA THR A 191 11.04 -2.20 2.29
C THR A 191 12.02 -1.47 1.38
N ARG A 192 11.86 -1.62 0.07
CA ARG A 192 12.66 -0.91 -0.93
C ARG A 192 11.99 0.40 -1.28
N ILE A 193 12.74 1.49 -1.27
CA ILE A 193 12.27 2.83 -1.63
C ILE A 193 13.11 3.38 -2.78
N LYS A 194 12.44 3.90 -3.81
CA LYS A 194 13.05 4.59 -4.94
C LYS A 194 12.46 6.00 -5.05
N LEU A 195 13.32 7.01 -5.00
CA LEU A 195 12.92 8.39 -5.24
C LEU A 195 12.66 8.57 -6.74
N LEU A 196 11.49 9.12 -7.07
CA LEU A 196 11.05 9.28 -8.44
C LEU A 196 11.15 10.72 -8.89
N GLU A 197 10.74 11.67 -8.04
CA GLU A 197 10.76 13.09 -8.36
C GLU A 197 11.00 13.92 -7.10
N ILE A 198 11.70 15.05 -7.27
CA ILE A 198 11.88 16.07 -6.23
C ILE A 198 11.50 17.41 -6.87
N ASP A 199 10.39 17.98 -6.42
CA ASP A 199 9.91 19.30 -6.84
C ASP A 199 9.88 20.25 -5.63
N GLY A 200 10.91 21.09 -5.54
CA GLY A 200 11.16 21.92 -4.36
C GLY A 200 11.33 21.08 -3.10
N ASN A 201 10.35 21.16 -2.20
CA ASN A 201 10.33 20.40 -0.94
C ASN A 201 9.48 19.13 -1.02
N ILE A 202 8.80 18.86 -2.14
CA ILE A 202 7.96 17.67 -2.31
C ILE A 202 8.80 16.58 -2.96
N ILE A 203 8.81 15.41 -2.32
CA ILE A 203 9.47 14.21 -2.82
C ILE A 203 8.40 13.16 -3.13
N THR A 204 8.36 12.71 -4.38
CA THR A 204 7.56 11.57 -4.83
C THR A 204 8.46 10.34 -4.85
N PHE A 205 7.97 9.23 -4.29
CA PHE A 205 8.74 8.00 -4.20
C PHE A 205 7.86 6.77 -4.47
N TRP A 206 8.47 5.74 -5.01
CA TRP A 206 7.92 4.40 -5.07
C TRP A 206 8.42 3.59 -3.88
N MET A 207 7.54 2.78 -3.30
CA MET A 207 7.89 1.79 -2.29
C MET A 207 7.44 0.39 -2.72
N ASN A 208 8.24 -0.61 -2.37
CA ASN A 208 7.84 -2.01 -2.39
C ASN A 208 8.12 -2.63 -1.02
N SER A 209 7.07 -3.15 -0.40
CA SER A 209 7.12 -3.82 0.90
C SER A 209 6.35 -5.13 0.81
N LYS A 210 7.04 -6.26 1.01
CA LYS A 210 6.43 -7.60 0.93
C LYS A 210 5.64 -7.86 -0.38
N GLY A 211 6.14 -7.33 -1.50
CA GLY A 211 5.48 -7.45 -2.81
C GLY A 211 4.33 -6.47 -3.04
N LEU A 212 3.97 -5.65 -2.05
CA LEU A 212 3.00 -4.57 -2.21
C LEU A 212 3.71 -3.30 -2.67
N GLU A 213 3.20 -2.71 -3.74
CA GLU A 213 3.75 -1.49 -4.33
C GLU A 213 2.85 -0.28 -4.09
N TYR A 214 3.47 0.87 -3.84
CA TYR A 214 2.76 2.12 -3.60
C TYR A 214 3.59 3.34 -4.03
N ILE A 215 2.91 4.39 -4.47
CA ILE A 215 3.51 5.70 -4.75
C ILE A 215 3.14 6.65 -3.63
N GLY A 216 4.15 7.11 -2.90
CA GLY A 216 4.01 8.06 -1.80
C GLY A 216 4.54 9.44 -2.15
N GLN A 217 4.09 10.42 -1.38
CA GLN A 217 4.62 11.77 -1.38
C GLN A 217 4.91 12.23 0.03
N MET A 218 6.06 12.88 0.21
CA MET A 218 6.46 13.50 1.46
C MET A 218 6.98 14.91 1.20
N LYS A 219 6.77 15.80 2.16
CA LYS A 219 7.25 17.18 2.12
C LYS A 219 8.36 17.37 3.13
N LYS A 220 9.52 17.87 2.69
CA LYS A 220 10.58 18.30 3.60
C LYS A 220 10.12 19.50 4.44
N ILE A 221 10.28 19.38 5.75
CA ILE A 221 9.93 20.41 6.74
C ILE A 221 11.13 20.87 7.58
N GLU A 222 12.23 20.10 7.59
CA GLU A 222 13.52 20.45 8.22
C GLU A 222 14.67 19.76 7.47
#